data_AF-F9RIH0-F1
#
_entry.id   AF-F9RIH0-F1
#
_cell.length_a   1.000
_cell.length_b   1.000
_cell.length_c   1.000
_cell.angle_alpha   90.00
_cell.angle_beta   90.00
_cell.angle_gamma   90.00
#
_symmetry.space_group_name_H-M   'P 1'
#
loop_
_entity.id
_entity.type
_entity.pdbx_description
1 polymer ?
#
loop_
_entity_poly.entity_id
_entity_poly.type
_entity_poly.pdbx_seq_one_letter_code
_entity_poly.pdbx_strand_id
1 'polypeptide(L)' 'MPKYRTQRSKRHDHCPQCGDIDFICTQYIMNDQIYLYEEQCPRCYDFWQVGLDDYGNNHQLQEGSSAL' A
#
# COMPACT_ATOMS: atom_id res chain seq x y z
N MET A 1 2.72 -12.90 -23.71
CA MET A 1 1.84 -11.75 -23.43
C MET A 1 1.99 -11.38 -21.97
N PRO A 2 2.17 -10.10 -21.60
CA PRO A 2 2.30 -9.71 -20.20
C PRO A 2 0.99 -9.99 -19.44
N LYS A 3 1.09 -10.45 -18.19
CA LYS A 3 -0.08 -10.66 -17.32
C LYS A 3 -0.24 -9.45 -16.42
N TYR A 4 -1.36 -8.76 -16.55
CA TYR A 4 -1.72 -7.61 -15.73
C TYR A 4 -2.78 -8.00 -14.71
N ARG A 5 -2.60 -7.58 -13.45
CA ARG A 5 -3.65 -7.62 -12.44
C ARG A 5 -3.54 -6.44 -11.50
N THR A 6 -4.65 -6.13 -10.83
CA THR A 6 -4.71 -5.10 -9.79
C THR A 6 -5.18 -5.76 -8.50
N GLN A 7 -4.55 -5.41 -7.39
CA GLN A 7 -4.95 -5.85 -6.06
C GLN A 7 -5.28 -4.62 -5.22
N ARG A 8 -6.41 -4.68 -4.48
CA ARG A 8 -6.82 -3.63 -3.57
C ARG A 8 -6.83 -4.14 -2.14
N SER A 9 -6.31 -3.34 -1.22
CA SER A 9 -6.32 -3.58 0.22
C SER A 9 -6.64 -2.29 0.97
N LYS A 10 -6.82 -2.40 2.29
CA LYS A 10 -6.92 -1.26 3.18
C LYS A 10 -5.75 -1.28 4.16
N ARG A 11 -5.17 -0.11 4.43
CA ARG A 11 -4.16 0.07 5.49
C ARG A 11 -4.62 1.18 6.43
N HIS A 12 -4.61 0.90 7.71
CA HIS A 12 -4.87 1.90 8.73
C HIS A 12 -3.66 2.81 8.91
N ASP A 13 -3.83 4.12 8.74
CA ASP A 13 -2.74 5.11 8.86
C ASP A 13 -3.31 6.53 9.07
N HIS A 14 -2.44 7.50 9.30
CA HIS A 14 -2.81 8.89 9.54
C HIS A 14 -2.78 9.74 8.26
N CYS A 15 -3.94 10.28 7.87
CA CYS A 15 -4.01 11.33 6.86
C CYS A 15 -3.66 12.69 7.48
N PRO A 16 -2.68 13.46 6.95
CA PRO A 16 -2.30 14.76 7.49
C PRO A 16 -3.45 15.79 7.57
N GLN A 17 -4.49 15.61 6.75
CA GLN A 17 -5.66 16.49 6.71
C GLN A 17 -6.85 15.91 7.46
N CYS A 18 -7.09 14.61 7.30
CA CYS A 18 -8.32 13.94 7.71
C CYS A 18 -8.19 13.20 9.06
N GLY A 19 -6.96 13.08 9.60
CA GLY A 19 -6.66 12.32 10.80
C GLY A 19 -6.56 10.82 10.54
N ASP A 20 -6.87 10.03 11.57
CA ASP A 20 -6.79 8.57 11.54
C ASP A 20 -7.84 7.94 10.62
N ILE A 21 -7.40 7.12 9.64
CA ILE A 21 -8.27 6.56 8.60
C ILE A 21 -7.71 5.29 7.93
N ASP A 22 -8.60 4.48 7.37
CA ASP A 22 -8.22 3.39 6.48
C ASP A 22 -7.99 3.89 5.04
N PHE A 23 -6.73 3.95 4.63
CA PHE A 23 -6.35 4.23 3.25
C PHE A 23 -6.76 3.10 2.31
N ILE A 24 -7.17 3.46 1.10
CA ILE A 24 -7.36 2.51 0.01
C ILE A 24 -6.02 2.35 -0.71
N CYS A 25 -5.46 1.15 -0.65
CA CYS A 25 -4.18 0.81 -1.25
C CYS A 25 -4.41 0.01 -2.53
N THR A 26 -3.82 0.43 -3.65
CA THR A 26 -3.95 -0.24 -4.94
C THR A 26 -2.57 -0.62 -5.48
N GLN A 27 -2.35 -1.92 -5.65
CA GLN A 27 -1.16 -2.49 -6.29
C GLN A 27 -1.46 -2.81 -7.75
N TYR A 28 -0.61 -2.32 -8.65
CA TYR A 28 -0.64 -2.69 -10.05
C TYR A 28 0.50 -3.65 -10.35
N ILE A 29 0.16 -4.84 -10.85
CA ILE A 29 1.06 -5.98 -10.96
C ILE A 29 1.20 -6.36 -12.44
N MET A 30 2.44 -6.48 -12.89
CA MET A 30 2.81 -6.96 -14.22
C MET A 30 3.80 -8.12 -14.06
N ASN A 31 3.45 -9.29 -14.60
CA ASN A 31 4.28 -10.51 -14.51
C ASN A 31 4.70 -10.82 -13.05
N ASP A 32 3.74 -10.77 -12.13
CA ASP A 32 3.91 -11.00 -10.69
C ASP A 32 4.81 -9.99 -9.95
N GLN A 33 5.22 -8.91 -10.61
CA GLN A 33 5.92 -7.79 -9.99
C GLN A 33 5.00 -6.58 -9.85
N ILE A 34 4.99 -5.96 -8.67
CA ILE A 34 4.30 -4.67 -8.48
C ILE A 34 5.15 -3.61 -9.21
N TYR A 35 4.54 -2.88 -10.15
CA TYR A 35 5.21 -1.81 -10.89
C TYR A 35 4.67 -0.41 -10.52
N LEU A 36 3.53 -0.36 -9.83
CA LEU A 36 2.98 0.87 -9.27
C LEU A 36 2.18 0.51 -8.01
N TYR A 37 2.27 1.38 -7.01
CA TYR A 37 1.47 1.28 -5.81
C TYR A 37 0.94 2.67 -5.41
N GLU A 38 -0.36 2.73 -5.18
CA GLU A 38 -1.08 3.97 -4.90
C GLU A 38 -1.82 3.86 -3.57
N GLU A 39 -1.82 4.96 -2.82
CA GLU A 39 -2.60 5.12 -1.60
C GLU A 39 -3.56 6.28 -1.77
N GLN A 40 -4.80 6.09 -1.32
CA GLN A 40 -5.84 7.09 -1.41
C GLN A 40 -6.50 7.28 -0.04
N CYS A 41 -6.61 8.53 0.40
CA CYS A 41 -7.45 8.90 1.53
C CYS A 41 -8.92 8.92 1.07
N PRO A 42 -9.81 8.05 1.59
CA PRO A 42 -11.20 8.01 1.11
C PRO A 42 -12.05 9.21 1.56
N ARG A 43 -11.57 10.02 2.53
CA ARG A 43 -12.27 11.24 2.97
C ARG A 43 -11.86 12.47 2.16
N CYS A 44 -10.55 12.66 2.04
CA CYS A 44 -9.97 13.81 1.36
C CYS A 44 -9.97 13.60 -0.17
N TYR A 45 -10.18 12.36 -0.64
CA TYR A 45 -10.04 11.90 -2.03
C TYR A 45 -8.67 12.16 -2.67
N ASP A 46 -7.70 12.57 -1.84
CA ASP A 46 -6.32 12.76 -2.21
C ASP A 46 -5.63 11.41 -2.39
N PHE A 47 -4.68 11.35 -3.32
CA PHE A 47 -3.95 10.14 -3.65
C PHE A 47 -2.48 10.44 -3.92
N TRP A 48 -1.61 9.49 -3.59
CA TRP A 48 -0.20 9.58 -3.88
C TRP A 48 0.36 8.24 -4.35
N GLN A 49 1.36 8.33 -5.21
CA GLN A 49 2.15 7.19 -5.64
C GLN A 49 3.28 7.02 -4.64
N VAL A 50 3.39 5.83 -4.04
CA VAL A 50 4.51 5.51 -3.16
C VAL A 50 5.58 4.83 -4.00
N GLY A 51 6.82 5.28 -3.86
CA GLY A 51 7.96 4.64 -4.49
C GLY A 51 8.02 3.16 -4.09
N LEU A 52 8.28 2.27 -5.04
CA LEU A 52 8.40 0.84 -4.76
C LEU A 52 9.66 0.53 -3.94
N ASP A 53 10.62 1.44 -3.92
CA ASP A 53 11.83 1.36 -3.10
C ASP A 53 11.52 1.44 -1.59
N ASP A 54 10.44 2.12 -1.19
CA ASP A 54 10.00 2.24 0.20
C ASP A 54 9.29 0.97 0.72
N TYR A 55 8.72 0.16 -0.18
CA TYR A 55 7.99 -1.05 0.20
C TYR A 55 8.90 -2.26 0.50
N GLY A 56 10.15 -2.23 0.01
CA GLY A 56 11.12 -3.31 0.18
C GLY A 56 11.66 -3.47 1.61
N ASN A 57 11.49 -2.48 2.50
CA ASN A 57 12.05 -2.52 3.86
C ASN A 57 11.02 -2.82 4.97
N ASN A 58 9.71 -2.70 4.69
CA ASN A 58 8.69 -2.84 5.73
C ASN A 58 7.98 -4.20 5.75
N HIS A 59 8.20 -5.05 4.75
CA HIS A 59 7.69 -6.44 4.77
C HIS A 59 8.51 -7.40 5.65
N GLN A 60 9.53 -6.92 6.37
CA GLN A 60 10.30 -7.70 7.35
C GLN A 60 9.88 -7.45 8.81
N LEU A 61 8.87 -6.60 9.07
CA LEU A 61 8.43 -6.24 10.44
C LEU A 61 7.14 -6.92 10.93
N GLN A 62 6.59 -7.91 10.21
CA GLN A 62 5.39 -8.65 10.66
C GLN A 62 5.48 -10.18 10.66
N GLU A 63 6.68 -10.75 10.73
CA GLU A 63 6.86 -12.20 11.02
C GLU A 63 7.76 -12.50 12.23
N GLY A 64 8.01 -11.53 13.12
CA GLY A 64 8.85 -11.79 14.30
C GLY A 64 8.50 -10.93 15.51
N SER A 65 7.55 -11.42 16.31
CA SER A 65 7.64 -11.50 17.79
C SER A 65 6.25 -11.68 18.42
N SER A 66 5.69 -12.88 18.25
CA SER A 66 4.95 -13.51 19.34
C SER A 66 5.94 -14.38 20.11
N ALA A 67 6.44 -13.89 21.25
CA ALA A 67 6.97 -14.74 22.33
C ALA A 67 7.26 -13.89 23.57
N LEU A 68 6.48 -14.19 24.61
CA LEU A 68 6.70 -13.98 26.05
C LEU A 68 6.53 -12.56 26.62
#